data_AF-A0A9Q8SKB3-F1
#
_entry.id   AF-A0A9Q8SKB3-F1
#
_cell.length_a   1.000
_cell.length_b   1.000
_cell.length_c   1.000
_cell.angle_alpha   90.00
_cell.angle_beta   90.00
_cell.angle_gamma   90.00
#
_symmetry.space_group_name_H-M   'P 1'
#
loop_
_entity.id
_entity.type
_entity.pdbx_description
1 polymer ?
#
loop_
_entity_poly.entity_id
_entity_poly.type
_entity_poly.pdbx_seq_one_letter_code
_entity_poly.pdbx_strand_id
1 'polypeptide(L)'
;MAGIAPGKTFTPGLDFSNQSYSKLSEKVEADVSRAHEIIKEKLPLLAQLNALVSLTFGDRAPIFVDARSSEARFLDSCSDKPDTKVTIKPEYISQFYEGKLEPRYGLFKDAFFHEASMPQGNVPVAIKFADLLTPNPPVPPKKVVPGAFARLPRPTEDIDQVKRDIKEFGYGLVKNALTPEQVSILRKGTQEQAAGERKAGVSAADGGPNAPNQRIWTLINKGEEFLDLLNHPLIDEIVPWFLGEHALIHSYSANIARPGNVPMQLHTDQVAIQPPVRELAFGLNIMWYLGDITEKNGGTRVFPASHLGQIAPDDLFTVDGTVAAEGPSGTALVFDSRLWHATGPNREESGERPVILIFFMRSFIRQQENNFLSLRKDVEAKLSDRHKRLLGFYTTGALGGIEGEVREGIFVTRKDDCVGTLRAGHE
;
A
#
# COMPACT_ATOMS: atom_id res chain seq x y z
N MET A 1 -4.96 -18.75 -0.52
CA MET A 1 -5.01 -20.17 -0.13
C MET A 1 -3.70 -20.90 -0.37
N ALA A 2 -2.91 -20.56 -1.40
CA ALA A 2 -1.55 -21.10 -1.55
C ALA A 2 -0.76 -20.96 -0.24
N GLY A 3 -0.11 -22.05 0.19
CA GLY A 3 0.71 -22.11 1.41
C GLY A 3 -0.02 -22.49 2.70
N ILE A 4 -1.35 -22.67 2.68
CA ILE A 4 -2.11 -23.20 3.83
C ILE A 4 -2.58 -24.60 3.48
N ALA A 5 -2.15 -25.60 4.26
CA ALA A 5 -2.61 -26.98 4.07
C ALA A 5 -4.14 -27.06 4.29
N PRO A 6 -4.85 -27.93 3.54
CA PRO A 6 -6.25 -28.20 3.82
C PRO A 6 -6.44 -28.59 5.30
N GLY A 7 -7.51 -28.08 5.90
CA GLY A 7 -7.86 -28.42 7.28
C GLY A 7 -8.32 -29.87 7.43
N LYS A 8 -8.44 -30.33 8.69
CA LYS A 8 -9.03 -31.65 9.00
C LYS A 8 -10.46 -31.77 8.45
N THR A 9 -10.84 -32.97 8.04
CA THR A 9 -12.21 -33.27 7.59
C THR A 9 -13.16 -33.27 8.78
N PHE A 10 -14.31 -32.60 8.65
CA PHE A 10 -15.36 -32.60 9.69
C PHE A 10 -16.45 -33.65 9.45
N THR A 11 -16.65 -34.11 8.20
CA THR A 11 -17.68 -35.09 7.84
C THR A 11 -17.02 -36.37 7.33
N PRO A 12 -17.27 -37.52 7.98
CA PRO A 12 -16.77 -38.81 7.49
C PRO A 12 -17.16 -39.04 6.02
N GLY A 13 -16.21 -39.49 5.21
CA GLY A 13 -16.40 -39.73 3.77
C GLY A 13 -16.20 -38.51 2.87
N LEU A 14 -16.08 -37.29 3.41
CA LEU A 14 -15.68 -36.08 2.65
C LEU A 14 -14.19 -35.78 2.85
N ASP A 15 -13.35 -36.80 2.67
CA ASP A 15 -11.90 -36.65 2.64
C ASP A 15 -11.41 -36.43 1.20
N PHE A 16 -10.95 -35.21 0.95
CA PHE A 16 -10.42 -34.79 -0.34
C PHE A 16 -8.89 -34.84 -0.40
N SER A 17 -8.21 -35.37 0.62
CA SER A 17 -6.74 -35.45 0.67
C SER A 17 -6.14 -36.26 -0.48
N ASN A 18 -6.89 -37.22 -1.01
CA ASN A 18 -6.51 -38.03 -2.16
C ASN A 18 -6.85 -37.38 -3.52
N GLN A 19 -7.57 -36.25 -3.53
CA GLN A 19 -7.84 -35.52 -4.76
C GLN A 19 -6.65 -34.62 -5.09
N SER A 20 -6.04 -34.85 -6.24
CA SER A 20 -4.99 -34.00 -6.77
C SER A 20 -5.30 -33.62 -8.21
N TYR A 21 -5.35 -32.32 -8.46
CA TYR A 21 -5.53 -31.74 -9.79
C TYR A 21 -4.21 -31.27 -10.41
N SER A 22 -3.12 -31.33 -9.63
CA SER A 22 -1.79 -30.89 -10.07
C SER A 22 -0.71 -31.66 -9.34
N LYS A 23 0.29 -32.16 -10.07
CA LYS A 23 1.52 -32.66 -9.47
C LYS A 23 2.46 -31.49 -9.21
N LEU A 24 2.62 -31.13 -7.94
CA LEU A 24 3.33 -29.92 -7.54
C LEU A 24 4.80 -29.92 -7.99
N SER A 25 5.49 -31.06 -7.96
CA SER A 25 6.88 -31.20 -8.42
C SER A 25 7.01 -30.96 -9.93
N GLU A 26 6.14 -31.58 -10.74
CA GLU A 26 6.11 -31.36 -12.20
C GLU A 26 5.79 -29.88 -12.53
N LYS A 27 4.93 -29.24 -11.73
CA LYS A 27 4.64 -27.82 -11.86
C LYS A 27 5.87 -26.95 -11.63
N VAL A 28 6.68 -27.21 -10.60
CA VAL A 28 7.88 -26.42 -10.31
C VAL A 28 8.90 -26.52 -11.44
N GLU A 29 9.15 -27.72 -11.99
CA GLU A 29 10.06 -27.87 -13.14
C GLU A 29 9.53 -27.17 -14.40
N ALA A 30 8.21 -27.23 -14.63
CA ALA A 30 7.58 -26.49 -15.71
C ALA A 30 7.70 -24.97 -15.53
N ASP A 31 7.50 -24.45 -14.31
CA ASP A 31 7.64 -23.03 -13.99
C ASP A 31 9.10 -22.56 -14.20
N VAL A 32 10.10 -23.35 -13.79
CA VAL A 32 11.53 -23.05 -14.03
C VAL A 32 11.86 -23.04 -15.52
N SER A 33 11.40 -24.05 -16.26
CA SER A 33 11.61 -24.14 -17.71
C SER A 33 10.99 -22.94 -18.43
N ARG A 34 9.76 -22.58 -18.05
CA ARG A 34 9.07 -21.41 -18.58
C ARG A 34 9.78 -20.11 -18.24
N ALA A 35 10.30 -19.96 -17.02
CA ALA A 35 11.07 -18.79 -16.62
C ALA A 35 12.33 -18.64 -17.48
N HIS A 36 13.06 -19.72 -17.75
CA HIS A 36 14.23 -19.69 -18.65
C HIS A 36 13.86 -19.26 -20.08
N GLU A 37 12.76 -19.79 -20.64
CA GLU A 37 12.28 -19.40 -21.96
C GLU A 37 11.97 -17.90 -22.02
N ILE A 38 11.23 -17.38 -21.04
CA ILE A 38 10.87 -15.97 -20.96
C ILE A 38 12.12 -15.08 -20.86
N ILE A 39 13.08 -15.44 -20.01
CA ILE A 39 14.32 -14.65 -19.86
C ILE A 39 15.08 -14.65 -21.20
N LYS A 40 15.18 -15.80 -21.88
CA LYS A 40 15.82 -15.92 -23.20
C LYS A 40 15.11 -15.08 -24.26
N GLU A 41 13.77 -15.10 -24.28
CA GLU A 41 12.95 -14.27 -25.16
C GLU A 41 13.18 -12.77 -24.93
N LYS A 42 13.36 -12.36 -23.67
CA LYS A 42 13.53 -10.96 -23.27
C LYS A 42 14.98 -10.47 -23.33
N LEU A 43 15.96 -11.29 -23.69
CA LEU A 43 17.38 -10.88 -23.79
C LEU A 43 17.61 -9.59 -24.59
N PRO A 44 16.96 -9.35 -25.75
CA PRO A 44 17.14 -8.08 -26.47
C PRO A 44 16.76 -6.85 -25.65
N LEU A 45 15.72 -6.93 -24.82
CA LEU A 45 15.33 -5.84 -23.92
C LEU A 45 16.27 -5.74 -22.72
N LEU A 46 16.70 -6.88 -22.17
CA LEU A 46 17.58 -6.98 -21.00
C LEU A 46 18.99 -6.42 -21.27
N ALA A 47 19.41 -6.26 -22.53
CA ALA A 47 20.66 -5.56 -22.88
C ALA A 47 20.74 -4.13 -22.33
N GLN A 48 19.60 -3.51 -22.00
CA GLN A 48 19.52 -2.19 -21.37
C GLN A 48 19.97 -2.15 -19.90
N LEU A 49 20.28 -3.29 -19.29
CA LEU A 49 20.69 -3.37 -17.88
C LEU A 49 22.13 -2.90 -17.66
N ASN A 50 23.03 -3.11 -18.62
CA ASN A 50 24.47 -2.83 -18.48
C ASN A 50 25.07 -3.45 -17.21
N ALA A 51 24.68 -4.69 -16.89
CA ALA A 51 24.98 -5.34 -15.63
C ALA A 51 24.98 -6.88 -15.76
N LEU A 52 25.62 -7.54 -14.81
CA LEU A 52 25.53 -8.97 -14.59
C LEU A 52 24.51 -9.27 -13.47
N VAL A 53 23.40 -9.90 -13.84
CA VAL A 53 22.34 -10.30 -12.90
C VAL A 53 22.48 -11.79 -12.59
N SER A 54 22.49 -12.15 -11.30
CA SER A 54 22.40 -13.53 -10.84
C SER A 54 20.99 -13.81 -10.32
N LEU A 55 20.36 -14.88 -10.79
CA LEU A 55 19.00 -15.28 -10.41
C LEU A 55 19.04 -16.68 -9.79
N THR A 56 18.36 -16.84 -8.67
CA THR A 56 18.24 -18.12 -7.97
C THR A 56 16.78 -18.50 -7.80
N PHE A 57 16.40 -19.71 -8.24
CA PHE A 57 15.05 -20.25 -8.06
C PHE A 57 15.02 -21.28 -6.93
N GLY A 58 14.61 -20.85 -5.73
CA GLY A 58 14.64 -21.69 -4.52
C GLY A 58 16.08 -22.06 -4.14
N ASP A 59 16.35 -23.36 -3.95
CA ASP A 59 17.67 -23.86 -3.54
C ASP A 59 18.55 -24.31 -4.73
N ARG A 60 18.18 -23.93 -5.96
CA ARG A 60 18.89 -24.32 -7.18
C ARG A 60 20.20 -23.53 -7.36
N ALA A 61 21.07 -24.04 -8.21
CA ALA A 61 22.24 -23.28 -8.68
C ALA A 61 21.78 -22.00 -9.39
N PRO A 62 22.49 -20.87 -9.20
CA PRO A 62 22.13 -19.62 -9.84
C PRO A 62 22.37 -19.67 -11.35
N ILE A 63 21.47 -19.05 -12.10
CA ILE A 63 21.65 -18.70 -13.51
C ILE A 63 22.03 -17.22 -13.62
N PHE A 64 22.51 -16.80 -14.79
CA PHE A 64 22.99 -15.44 -15.00
C PHE A 64 22.44 -14.83 -16.28
N VAL A 65 22.13 -13.54 -16.21
CA VAL A 65 21.94 -12.68 -17.38
C VAL A 65 23.10 -11.71 -17.43
N ASP A 66 24.01 -11.92 -18.39
CA ASP A 66 25.13 -11.02 -18.64
C ASP A 66 24.73 -10.00 -19.72
N ALA A 67 24.40 -8.79 -19.28
CA ALA A 67 24.01 -7.67 -20.12
C ALA A 67 25.09 -6.56 -20.13
N ARG A 68 26.35 -6.88 -19.81
CA ARG A 68 27.46 -5.91 -19.81
C ARG A 68 27.97 -5.58 -21.22
N SER A 69 27.52 -6.31 -22.23
CA SER A 69 27.81 -6.07 -23.65
C SER A 69 26.57 -5.58 -24.39
N SER A 70 26.73 -5.16 -25.65
CA SER A 70 25.60 -4.72 -26.48
C SER A 70 24.52 -5.80 -26.70
N GLU A 71 24.88 -7.07 -26.53
CA GLU A 71 23.94 -8.20 -26.57
C GLU A 71 23.92 -8.90 -25.21
N ALA A 72 22.74 -9.03 -24.61
CA ALA A 72 22.59 -9.78 -23.37
C ALA A 72 22.65 -11.28 -23.62
N ARG A 73 23.26 -12.03 -22.69
CA ARG A 73 23.40 -13.49 -22.78
C ARG A 73 22.82 -14.17 -21.55
N PHE A 74 22.12 -15.28 -21.76
CA PHE A 74 21.73 -16.21 -20.71
C PHE A 74 22.87 -17.19 -20.47
N LEU A 75 23.32 -17.34 -19.23
CA LEU A 75 24.40 -18.25 -18.84
C LEU A 75 23.95 -19.17 -17.70
N ASP A 76 24.22 -20.47 -17.84
CA ASP A 76 23.96 -21.45 -16.76
C ASP A 76 24.99 -21.36 -15.62
N SER A 77 26.11 -20.65 -15.84
CA SER A 77 27.12 -20.38 -14.82
C SER A 77 27.96 -19.15 -15.19
N CYS A 78 28.49 -18.45 -14.18
CA CYS A 78 29.42 -17.35 -14.36
C CYS A 78 30.33 -17.27 -13.13
N SER A 79 31.65 -17.07 -13.34
CA SER A 79 32.62 -16.88 -12.25
C SER A 79 32.71 -15.45 -11.75
N ASP A 80 32.23 -14.49 -12.54
CA ASP A 80 32.31 -13.07 -12.22
C ASP A 80 31.36 -12.72 -11.07
N LYS A 81 31.75 -11.72 -10.27
CA LYS A 81 30.88 -11.19 -9.23
C LYS A 81 29.69 -10.47 -9.87
N PRO A 82 28.43 -10.87 -9.61
CA PRO A 82 27.27 -10.21 -10.17
C PRO A 82 27.05 -8.83 -9.54
N ASP A 83 26.53 -7.89 -10.33
CA ASP A 83 26.13 -6.55 -9.87
C ASP A 83 24.91 -6.63 -8.94
N THR A 84 23.99 -7.54 -9.22
CA THR A 84 22.84 -7.83 -8.35
C THR A 84 22.52 -9.32 -8.30
N LYS A 85 22.00 -9.76 -7.14
CA LYS A 85 21.53 -11.13 -6.91
C LYS A 85 20.06 -11.09 -6.52
N VAL A 86 19.25 -11.92 -7.17
CA VAL A 86 17.80 -12.01 -6.92
C VAL A 86 17.43 -13.47 -6.68
N THR A 87 16.90 -13.75 -5.48
CA THR A 87 16.24 -15.02 -5.19
C THR A 87 14.75 -14.83 -5.41
N ILE A 88 14.16 -15.58 -6.34
CA ILE A 88 12.76 -15.38 -6.74
C ILE A 88 12.07 -16.71 -7.04
N LYS A 89 10.75 -16.73 -6.89
CA LYS A 89 9.93 -17.85 -7.36
C LYS A 89 9.88 -17.87 -8.90
N PRO A 90 10.10 -19.01 -9.56
CA PRO A 90 10.10 -19.07 -11.02
C PRO A 90 8.76 -18.62 -11.62
N GLU A 91 7.64 -18.89 -10.96
CA GLU A 91 6.31 -18.45 -11.42
C GLU A 91 6.12 -16.93 -11.39
N TYR A 92 6.92 -16.18 -10.61
CA TYR A 92 6.87 -14.72 -10.64
C TYR A 92 7.42 -14.17 -11.96
N ILE A 93 8.40 -14.83 -12.58
CA ILE A 93 8.89 -14.45 -13.91
C ILE A 93 7.74 -14.52 -14.93
N SER A 94 6.98 -15.61 -14.92
CA SER A 94 5.78 -15.77 -15.76
C SER A 94 4.71 -14.73 -15.41
N GLN A 95 4.46 -14.45 -14.13
CA GLN A 95 3.46 -13.45 -13.73
C GLN A 95 3.87 -12.01 -14.08
N PHE A 96 5.16 -11.66 -14.04
CA PHE A 96 5.65 -10.38 -14.55
C PHE A 96 5.41 -10.28 -16.05
N TYR A 97 5.82 -11.32 -16.79
CA TYR A 97 5.67 -11.41 -18.24
C TYR A 97 4.22 -11.33 -18.70
N GLU A 98 3.28 -11.88 -17.94
CA GLU A 98 1.84 -11.85 -18.24
C GLU A 98 1.15 -10.59 -17.69
N GLY A 99 1.87 -9.69 -17.00
CA GLY A 99 1.29 -8.50 -16.37
C GLY A 99 0.36 -8.82 -15.20
N LYS A 100 0.52 -9.98 -14.55
CA LYS A 100 -0.28 -10.45 -13.41
C LYS A 100 0.28 -10.05 -12.05
N LEU A 101 1.56 -9.71 -11.98
CA LEU A 101 2.25 -9.33 -10.76
C LEU A 101 3.08 -8.07 -11.01
N GLU A 102 2.97 -7.09 -10.13
CA GLU A 102 3.81 -5.91 -10.17
C GLU A 102 5.25 -6.26 -9.72
N PRO A 103 6.29 -5.87 -10.50
CA PRO A 103 7.69 -6.21 -10.22
C PRO A 103 8.18 -5.91 -8.80
N ARG A 104 7.91 -4.72 -8.26
CA ARG A 104 8.35 -4.30 -6.93
C ARG A 104 7.59 -5.08 -5.85
N TYR A 105 6.29 -5.31 -6.04
CA TYR A 105 5.52 -6.19 -5.16
C TYR A 105 6.10 -7.61 -5.19
N GLY A 106 6.37 -8.20 -6.37
CA GLY A 106 6.92 -9.54 -6.48
C GLY A 106 8.33 -9.70 -5.89
N LEU A 107 9.21 -8.71 -6.11
CA LEU A 107 10.59 -8.73 -5.61
C LEU A 107 10.68 -8.52 -4.09
N PHE A 108 9.83 -7.67 -3.52
CA PHE A 108 9.95 -7.29 -2.11
C PHE A 108 8.92 -7.94 -1.19
N LYS A 109 7.76 -8.41 -1.70
CA LYS A 109 6.70 -9.02 -0.86
C LYS A 109 7.22 -10.19 -0.03
N ASP A 110 7.83 -11.18 -0.66
CA ASP A 110 8.30 -12.37 0.05
C ASP A 110 9.45 -12.01 0.99
N ALA A 111 10.20 -10.96 0.64
CA ALA A 111 11.30 -10.45 1.43
C ALA A 111 10.86 -9.75 2.73
N PHE A 112 9.63 -9.21 2.80
CA PHE A 112 9.03 -8.77 4.06
C PHE A 112 8.83 -9.91 5.07
N PHE A 113 8.71 -11.16 4.60
CA PHE A 113 8.50 -12.34 5.45
C PHE A 113 9.75 -13.21 5.59
N HIS A 114 10.69 -13.11 4.63
CA HIS A 114 11.92 -13.90 4.57
C HIS A 114 13.09 -13.04 4.06
N GLU A 115 13.96 -12.59 4.97
CA GLU A 115 15.09 -11.70 4.65
C GLU A 115 16.01 -12.25 3.54
N ALA A 116 16.15 -13.58 3.44
CA ALA A 116 16.93 -14.25 2.39
C ALA A 116 16.44 -13.99 0.95
N SER A 117 15.19 -13.53 0.79
CA SER A 117 14.59 -13.19 -0.50
C SER A 117 14.81 -11.73 -0.92
N MET A 118 15.41 -10.88 -0.06
CA MET A 118 15.74 -9.50 -0.42
C MET A 118 16.76 -9.47 -1.58
N PRO A 119 16.50 -8.71 -2.66
CA PRO A 119 17.51 -8.45 -3.68
C PRO A 119 18.79 -7.85 -3.07
N GLN A 120 19.94 -8.32 -3.52
CA GLN A 120 21.26 -7.91 -3.00
C GLN A 120 22.09 -7.18 -4.06
N GLY A 121 23.05 -6.37 -3.63
CA GLY A 121 23.91 -5.59 -4.52
C GLY A 121 23.18 -4.36 -5.07
N ASN A 122 23.25 -4.14 -6.38
CA ASN A 122 22.60 -3.03 -7.05
C ASN A 122 21.09 -3.29 -7.25
N VAL A 123 20.29 -3.01 -6.21
CA VAL A 123 18.84 -3.26 -6.21
C VAL A 123 18.08 -2.58 -7.37
N PRO A 124 18.41 -1.34 -7.78
CA PRO A 124 17.82 -0.75 -8.99
C PRO A 124 17.96 -1.60 -10.26
N VAL A 125 19.07 -2.34 -10.42
CA VAL A 125 19.23 -3.28 -11.54
C VAL A 125 18.28 -4.46 -11.44
N ALA A 126 18.02 -4.97 -10.23
CA ALA A 126 17.04 -6.05 -10.02
C ALA A 126 15.61 -5.60 -10.34
N ILE A 127 15.24 -4.38 -9.94
CA ILE A 127 13.94 -3.78 -10.28
C ILE A 127 13.82 -3.62 -11.80
N LYS A 128 14.83 -3.02 -12.45
CA LYS A 128 14.84 -2.82 -13.90
C LYS A 128 14.81 -4.16 -14.66
N PHE A 129 15.50 -5.19 -14.17
CA PHE A 129 15.42 -6.54 -14.72
C PHE A 129 13.98 -7.04 -14.73
N ALA A 130 13.28 -6.98 -13.60
CA ALA A 130 11.90 -7.45 -13.50
C ALA A 130 10.92 -6.57 -14.30
N ASP A 131 11.12 -5.25 -14.34
CA ASP A 131 10.34 -4.31 -15.16
C ASP A 131 10.42 -4.65 -16.65
N LEU A 132 11.61 -4.95 -17.17
CA LEU A 132 11.84 -5.31 -18.57
C LEU A 132 11.21 -6.65 -18.98
N LEU A 133 10.90 -7.52 -18.02
CA LEU A 133 10.16 -8.77 -18.30
C LEU A 133 8.68 -8.51 -18.59
N THR A 134 8.11 -7.41 -18.10
CA THR A 134 6.67 -7.12 -18.24
C THR A 134 6.25 -6.84 -19.70
N PRO A 135 4.95 -6.90 -20.04
CA PRO A 135 4.46 -6.53 -21.37
C PRO A 135 4.74 -5.06 -21.71
N ASN A 136 4.56 -4.17 -20.73
CA ASN A 136 4.69 -2.73 -20.86
C ASN A 136 5.57 -2.22 -19.70
N PRO A 137 6.91 -2.26 -19.84
CA PRO A 137 7.84 -1.79 -18.82
C PRO A 137 7.52 -0.36 -18.39
N PRO A 138 7.52 -0.05 -17.08
CA PRO A 138 7.24 1.30 -16.61
C PRO A 138 8.36 2.26 -17.02
N VAL A 139 8.01 3.55 -17.11
CA VAL A 139 8.98 4.63 -17.27
C VAL A 139 9.30 5.27 -15.91
N PRO A 140 10.54 5.76 -15.71
CA PRO A 140 10.90 6.46 -14.48
C PRO A 140 10.05 7.73 -14.27
N PRO A 141 9.73 8.10 -13.02
CA PRO A 141 8.98 9.30 -12.73
C PRO A 141 9.77 10.55 -13.11
N LYS A 142 9.04 11.59 -13.49
CA LYS A 142 9.61 12.92 -13.74
C LYS A 142 10.15 13.50 -12.43
N LYS A 143 11.46 13.72 -12.37
CA LYS A 143 12.13 14.31 -11.22
C LYS A 143 11.75 15.79 -11.06
N VAL A 144 11.55 16.23 -9.82
CA VAL A 144 11.32 17.63 -9.46
C VAL A 144 12.66 18.36 -9.44
N VAL A 145 12.95 19.09 -10.51
CA VAL A 145 14.09 20.00 -10.63
C VAL A 145 13.59 21.39 -11.07
N PRO A 146 14.36 22.48 -10.90
CA PRO A 146 13.93 23.82 -11.32
C PRO A 146 13.46 23.84 -12.77
N GLY A 147 12.25 24.35 -13.00
CA GLY A 147 11.63 24.41 -14.34
C GLY A 147 10.99 23.11 -14.85
N ALA A 148 11.10 21.99 -14.12
CA ALA A 148 10.46 20.73 -14.53
C ALA A 148 8.93 20.84 -14.55
N PHE A 149 8.35 21.57 -13.60
CA PHE A 149 6.92 21.79 -13.50
C PHE A 149 6.64 23.30 -13.52
N ALA A 150 5.65 23.73 -14.32
CA ALA A 150 5.26 25.14 -14.39
C ALA A 150 4.70 25.64 -13.04
N ARG A 151 4.04 24.75 -12.31
CA ARG A 151 3.55 24.94 -10.95
C ARG A 151 3.55 23.60 -10.21
N LEU A 152 3.48 23.67 -8.89
CA LEU A 152 3.19 22.53 -8.03
C LEU A 152 2.02 22.90 -7.11
N PRO A 153 1.23 21.92 -6.64
CA PRO A 153 0.20 22.16 -5.64
C PRO A 153 0.74 22.90 -4.42
N ARG A 154 -0.03 23.87 -3.93
CA ARG A 154 0.25 24.63 -2.70
C ARG A 154 -1.03 24.67 -1.86
N PRO A 155 -0.94 24.84 -0.53
CA PRO A 155 -2.13 24.96 0.31
C PRO A 155 -3.06 26.08 -0.18
N THR A 156 -4.32 25.72 -0.45
CA THR A 156 -5.37 26.64 -0.89
C THR A 156 -6.71 26.31 -0.24
N GLU A 157 -7.60 27.29 -0.11
CA GLU A 157 -8.99 27.09 0.33
C GLU A 157 -9.94 26.83 -0.85
N ASP A 158 -9.48 27.00 -2.10
CA ASP A 158 -10.23 26.67 -3.30
C ASP A 158 -10.25 25.15 -3.52
N ILE A 159 -11.36 24.51 -3.13
CA ILE A 159 -11.57 23.05 -3.29
C ILE A 159 -11.56 22.62 -4.76
N ASP A 160 -12.00 23.46 -5.70
CA ASP A 160 -11.94 23.11 -7.11
C ASP A 160 -10.49 23.12 -7.61
N GLN A 161 -9.65 24.02 -7.09
CA GLN A 161 -8.21 23.97 -7.34
C GLN A 161 -7.59 22.69 -6.75
N VAL A 162 -7.97 22.28 -5.55
CA VAL A 162 -7.51 21.01 -4.95
C VAL A 162 -7.92 19.82 -5.83
N LYS A 163 -9.17 19.79 -6.30
CA LYS A 163 -9.67 18.76 -7.22
C LYS A 163 -8.89 18.74 -8.56
N ARG A 164 -8.55 19.92 -9.11
CA ARG A 164 -7.67 20.04 -10.30
C ARG A 164 -6.26 19.52 -10.01
N ASP A 165 -5.69 19.85 -8.85
CA ASP A 165 -4.35 19.44 -8.44
C ASP A 165 -4.25 17.93 -8.24
N ILE A 166 -5.25 17.30 -7.62
CA ILE A 166 -5.32 15.84 -7.50
C ILE A 166 -5.34 15.19 -8.89
N LYS A 167 -6.12 15.73 -9.84
CA LYS A 167 -6.17 15.18 -11.21
C LYS A 167 -4.83 15.33 -11.93
N GLU A 168 -4.20 16.51 -11.85
CA GLU A 168 -2.98 16.83 -12.59
C GLU A 168 -1.70 16.24 -11.96
N PHE A 169 -1.58 16.28 -10.63
CA PHE A 169 -0.37 15.92 -9.90
C PHE A 169 -0.53 14.71 -8.98
N GLY A 170 -1.75 14.23 -8.77
CA GLY A 170 -2.04 13.08 -7.90
C GLY A 170 -2.19 13.46 -6.43
N TYR A 171 -2.00 14.74 -6.08
CA TYR A 171 -2.21 15.26 -4.74
C TYR A 171 -2.68 16.72 -4.75
N GLY A 172 -3.33 17.14 -3.67
CA GLY A 172 -3.74 18.52 -3.42
C GLY A 172 -3.71 18.85 -1.93
N LEU A 173 -3.63 20.14 -1.59
CA LEU A 173 -3.47 20.62 -0.23
C LEU A 173 -4.60 21.59 0.12
N VAL A 174 -5.48 21.19 1.03
CA VAL A 174 -6.56 22.03 1.56
C VAL A 174 -6.00 22.82 2.74
N LYS A 175 -5.82 24.12 2.56
CA LYS A 175 -5.38 25.03 3.62
C LYS A 175 -6.51 25.22 4.64
N ASN A 176 -6.14 25.37 5.91
CA ASN A 176 -7.08 25.66 7.00
C ASN A 176 -8.24 24.64 7.07
N ALA A 177 -7.99 23.38 6.69
CA ALA A 177 -8.97 22.32 6.79
C ALA A 177 -9.38 22.09 8.25
N LEU A 178 -8.44 22.23 9.18
CA LEU A 178 -8.72 22.27 10.62
C LEU A 178 -8.39 23.64 11.19
N THR A 179 -9.21 24.10 12.14
CA THR A 179 -8.90 25.28 12.94
C THR A 179 -7.75 25.01 13.92
N PRO A 180 -7.06 26.05 14.43
CA PRO A 180 -6.02 25.86 15.45
C PRO A 180 -6.51 25.11 16.69
N GLU A 181 -7.77 25.31 17.09
CA GLU A 181 -8.38 24.62 18.22
C GLU A 181 -8.61 23.12 17.93
N GLN A 182 -9.16 22.79 16.75
CA GLN A 182 -9.32 21.40 16.32
C GLN A 182 -7.98 20.67 16.22
N VAL A 183 -6.95 21.34 15.68
CA VAL A 183 -5.57 20.82 15.67
C VAL A 183 -5.09 20.55 17.09
N SER A 184 -5.31 21.47 18.03
CA SER A 184 -4.86 21.31 19.42
C SER A 184 -5.51 20.09 20.08
N ILE A 185 -6.82 19.91 19.90
CA ILE A 185 -7.58 18.77 20.43
C ILE A 185 -7.04 17.45 19.85
N LEU A 186 -6.97 17.33 18.52
CA LEU A 186 -6.54 16.11 17.84
C LEU A 186 -5.06 15.79 18.11
N ARG A 187 -4.19 16.80 18.17
CA ARG A 187 -2.78 16.63 18.54
C ARG A 187 -2.66 16.09 19.96
N LYS A 188 -3.39 16.68 20.92
CA LYS A 188 -3.37 16.22 22.31
C LYS A 188 -3.83 14.76 22.41
N GLY A 189 -4.98 14.41 21.84
CA GLY A 189 -5.48 13.04 21.83
C GLY A 189 -4.49 12.05 21.21
N THR A 190 -3.88 12.42 20.08
CA THR A 190 -2.85 11.61 19.42
C THR A 190 -1.63 11.38 20.32
N GLN A 191 -1.14 12.42 21.00
CA GLN A 191 0.03 12.33 21.88
C GLN A 191 -0.26 11.55 23.16
N GLU A 192 -1.42 11.75 23.77
CA GLU A 192 -1.88 11.02 24.95
C GLU A 192 -2.05 9.54 24.64
N GLN A 193 -2.72 9.20 23.52
CA GLN A 193 -2.86 7.81 23.08
C GLN A 193 -1.50 7.17 22.78
N ALA A 194 -0.60 7.90 22.11
CA ALA A 194 0.75 7.40 21.83
C ALA A 194 1.52 7.09 23.12
N ALA A 195 1.45 7.98 24.11
CA ALA A 195 2.07 7.78 25.42
C ALA A 195 1.45 6.60 26.18
N GLY A 196 0.13 6.46 26.12
CA GLY A 196 -0.61 5.34 26.69
C GLY A 196 -0.16 3.99 26.12
N GLU A 197 -0.05 3.87 24.79
CA GLU A 197 0.38 2.63 24.13
C GLU A 197 1.83 2.26 24.47
N ARG A 198 2.73 3.26 24.58
CA ARG A 198 4.10 3.03 25.06
C ARG A 198 4.11 2.52 26.50
N LYS A 199 3.35 3.15 27.39
CA LYS A 199 3.25 2.75 28.81
C LYS A 199 2.68 1.34 28.97
N ALA A 200 1.73 0.97 28.11
CA ALA A 200 1.11 -0.36 28.10
C ALA A 200 1.94 -1.43 27.35
N GLY A 201 3.03 -1.06 26.68
CA GLY A 201 3.88 -2.00 25.94
C GLY A 201 3.25 -2.52 24.63
N VAL A 202 2.29 -1.79 24.07
CA VAL A 202 1.56 -2.18 22.84
C VAL A 202 1.80 -1.23 21.66
N SER A 203 2.74 -0.28 21.80
CA SER A 203 3.08 0.68 20.75
C SER A 203 3.72 0.00 19.54
N ALA A 204 3.28 0.38 18.34
CA ALA A 204 3.95 0.00 17.09
C ALA A 204 4.99 1.07 16.70
N ALA A 205 6.27 0.72 16.69
CA ALA A 205 7.37 1.61 16.36
C ALA A 205 8.02 1.25 15.02
N ASP A 206 8.43 2.26 14.23
CA ASP A 206 9.09 2.09 12.94
C ASP A 206 10.04 3.27 12.62
N GLY A 207 10.53 3.37 11.37
CA GLY A 207 11.40 4.48 10.94
C GLY A 207 12.90 4.16 10.94
N GLY A 208 13.28 2.89 10.77
CA GLY A 208 14.68 2.46 10.65
C GLY A 208 15.18 1.69 11.87
N PRO A 209 16.50 1.45 11.99
CA PRO A 209 17.08 0.56 13.00
C PRO A 209 16.73 0.93 14.46
N ASN A 210 16.57 2.22 14.74
CA ASN A 210 16.24 2.72 16.08
C ASN A 210 14.73 2.89 16.33
N ALA A 211 13.90 2.60 15.33
CA ALA A 211 12.44 2.73 15.35
C ALA A 211 11.92 4.01 16.05
N PRO A 212 12.38 5.22 15.68
CA PRO A 212 12.05 6.46 16.38
C PRO A 212 10.58 6.91 16.20
N ASN A 213 9.94 6.45 15.13
CA ASN A 213 8.57 6.81 14.80
C ASN A 213 7.59 5.92 15.57
N GLN A 214 6.37 6.41 15.75
CA GLN A 214 5.27 5.61 16.29
C GLN A 214 4.04 5.67 15.37
N ARG A 215 3.43 4.51 15.14
CA ARG A 215 2.12 4.37 14.51
C ARG A 215 1.07 4.02 15.56
N ILE A 216 -0.07 4.67 15.47
CA ILE A 216 -1.26 4.40 16.28
C ILE A 216 -2.32 3.87 15.33
N TRP A 217 -2.69 2.60 15.50
CA TRP A 217 -3.66 1.92 14.65
C TRP A 217 -5.08 1.99 15.21
N THR A 218 -6.06 1.79 14.34
CA THR A 218 -7.47 1.66 14.70
C THR A 218 -7.97 2.86 15.53
N LEU A 219 -7.69 4.09 15.06
CA LEU A 219 -8.06 5.34 15.77
C LEU A 219 -9.55 5.44 16.11
N ILE A 220 -10.41 4.76 15.35
CA ILE A 220 -11.86 4.66 15.63
C ILE A 220 -12.16 4.25 17.08
N ASN A 221 -11.27 3.48 17.73
CA ASN A 221 -11.46 3.01 19.10
C ASN A 221 -10.85 3.93 20.19
N LYS A 222 -10.23 5.06 19.82
CA LYS A 222 -9.20 5.70 20.66
C LYS A 222 -9.58 7.06 21.24
N GLY A 223 -10.80 7.55 21.00
CA GLY A 223 -11.25 8.85 21.48
C GLY A 223 -12.44 9.37 20.69
N GLU A 224 -13.26 10.21 21.32
CA GLU A 224 -14.44 10.81 20.69
C GLU A 224 -14.03 11.84 19.62
N GLU A 225 -12.92 12.54 19.84
CA GLU A 225 -12.33 13.47 18.87
C GLU A 225 -11.97 12.81 17.54
N PHE A 226 -11.60 11.52 17.55
CA PHE A 226 -11.31 10.76 16.33
C PHE A 226 -12.58 10.31 15.62
N LEU A 227 -13.67 10.08 16.35
CA LEU A 227 -14.99 9.86 15.75
C LEU A 227 -15.49 11.17 15.12
N ASP A 228 -15.35 12.29 15.83
CA ASP A 228 -15.76 13.60 15.36
C ASP A 228 -15.06 14.02 14.07
N LEU A 229 -13.78 13.68 13.91
CA LEU A 229 -13.05 13.92 12.66
C LEU A 229 -13.68 13.21 11.44
N LEU A 230 -14.36 12.07 11.63
CA LEU A 230 -15.08 11.40 10.53
C LEU A 230 -16.31 12.18 10.06
N ASN A 231 -16.78 13.17 10.83
CA ASN A 231 -17.86 14.08 10.47
C ASN A 231 -17.37 15.29 9.63
N HIS A 232 -16.08 15.35 9.31
CA HIS A 232 -15.52 16.52 8.62
C HIS A 232 -16.07 16.67 7.18
N PRO A 233 -16.57 17.87 6.78
CA PRO A 233 -17.23 18.07 5.48
C PRO A 233 -16.32 17.86 4.27
N LEU A 234 -14.99 18.04 4.42
CA LEU A 234 -14.03 17.69 3.37
C LEU A 234 -14.15 16.24 2.90
N ILE A 235 -14.51 15.31 3.79
CA ILE A 235 -14.73 13.90 3.42
C ILE A 235 -15.89 13.81 2.43
N ASP A 236 -16.97 14.57 2.64
CA ASP A 236 -18.16 14.57 1.78
C ASP A 236 -17.90 15.21 0.41
N GLU A 237 -17.02 16.19 0.36
CA GLU A 237 -16.67 16.90 -0.86
C GLU A 237 -15.72 16.11 -1.76
N ILE A 238 -14.78 15.39 -1.15
CA ILE A 238 -13.65 14.79 -1.87
C ILE A 238 -13.87 13.30 -2.12
N VAL A 239 -14.31 12.55 -1.11
CA VAL A 239 -14.35 11.09 -1.20
C VAL A 239 -15.40 10.61 -2.22
N PRO A 240 -16.65 11.07 -2.20
CA PRO A 240 -17.64 10.71 -3.23
C PRO A 240 -17.22 11.17 -4.63
N TRP A 241 -16.66 12.36 -4.76
CA TRP A 241 -16.17 12.90 -6.03
C TRP A 241 -15.09 12.01 -6.67
N PHE A 242 -14.19 11.45 -5.86
CA PHE A 242 -13.05 10.67 -6.34
C PHE A 242 -13.30 9.15 -6.42
N LEU A 243 -13.89 8.56 -5.38
CA LEU A 243 -14.06 7.12 -5.22
C LEU A 243 -15.49 6.64 -5.45
N GLY A 244 -16.46 7.55 -5.56
CA GLY A 244 -17.90 7.24 -5.59
C GLY A 244 -18.52 7.20 -4.18
N GLU A 245 -19.85 7.15 -4.12
CA GLU A 245 -20.66 7.39 -2.92
C GLU A 245 -20.55 6.35 -1.79
N HIS A 246 -19.87 5.24 -2.06
CA HIS A 246 -19.83 4.06 -1.19
C HIS A 246 -18.42 3.72 -0.71
N ALA A 247 -17.45 4.64 -0.82
CA ALA A 247 -16.12 4.39 -0.32
C ALA A 247 -16.13 4.05 1.18
N LEU A 248 -15.26 3.13 1.57
CA LEU A 248 -15.08 2.65 2.94
C LEU A 248 -13.72 3.08 3.47
N ILE A 249 -13.63 3.26 4.78
CA ILE A 249 -12.35 3.41 5.48
C ILE A 249 -11.58 2.09 5.35
N HIS A 250 -10.43 2.13 4.70
CA HIS A 250 -9.52 1.01 4.53
C HIS A 250 -8.58 0.87 5.73
N SER A 251 -8.10 1.99 6.25
CA SER A 251 -7.36 2.12 7.51
C SER A 251 -7.52 3.53 8.09
N TYR A 252 -7.43 3.64 9.42
CA TYR A 252 -7.54 4.91 10.14
C TYR A 252 -6.50 4.97 11.28
N SER A 253 -5.44 5.75 11.05
CA SER A 253 -4.25 5.74 11.90
C SER A 253 -3.67 7.13 12.14
N ALA A 254 -2.81 7.25 13.14
CA ALA A 254 -1.91 8.39 13.29
C ALA A 254 -0.45 7.95 13.18
N ASN A 255 0.37 8.79 12.56
CA ASN A 255 1.80 8.60 12.43
C ASN A 255 2.52 9.77 13.10
N ILE A 256 3.45 9.46 14.00
CA ILE A 256 4.32 10.44 14.66
C ILE A 256 5.75 10.17 14.19
N ALA A 257 6.23 10.98 13.25
CA ALA A 257 7.63 10.90 12.82
C ALA A 257 8.53 11.75 13.74
N ARG A 258 9.73 11.24 14.04
CA ARG A 258 10.70 11.89 14.94
C ARG A 258 12.10 11.95 14.30
N PRO A 259 12.96 12.87 14.77
CA PRO A 259 14.36 12.94 14.37
C PRO A 259 15.07 11.57 14.32
N GLY A 260 15.88 11.39 13.28
CA GLY A 260 16.69 10.17 13.10
C GLY A 260 15.97 9.04 12.38
N ASN A 261 14.74 9.25 11.87
CA ASN A 261 14.12 8.24 11.01
C ASN A 261 14.78 8.17 9.64
N VAL A 262 14.80 6.97 9.08
CA VAL A 262 15.12 6.75 7.67
C VAL A 262 13.87 7.03 6.81
N PRO A 263 14.04 7.49 5.55
CA PRO A 263 12.90 7.63 4.65
C PRO A 263 12.19 6.28 4.48
N MET A 264 10.87 6.32 4.37
CA MET A 264 10.12 5.12 4.00
C MET A 264 10.46 4.75 2.55
N GLN A 265 10.39 3.46 2.22
CA GLN A 265 10.47 3.04 0.82
C GLN A 265 9.37 3.73 0.02
N LEU A 266 9.72 4.22 -1.18
CA LEU A 266 8.73 4.72 -2.12
C LEU A 266 7.73 3.61 -2.45
N HIS A 267 6.44 3.96 -2.38
CA HIS A 267 5.36 3.03 -2.64
C HIS A 267 4.15 3.77 -3.21
N THR A 268 3.22 2.97 -3.72
CA THR A 268 1.83 3.38 -3.97
C THR A 268 0.96 2.59 -2.99
N ASP A 269 -0.07 3.21 -2.41
CA ASP A 269 -0.98 2.49 -1.51
C ASP A 269 -1.76 1.36 -2.23
N GLN A 270 -1.83 1.41 -3.55
CA GLN A 270 -2.47 0.40 -4.40
C GLN A 270 -1.57 -0.80 -4.75
N VAL A 271 -0.31 -0.84 -4.30
CA VAL A 271 0.69 -1.84 -4.74
C VAL A 271 0.28 -3.29 -4.45
N ALA A 272 -0.57 -3.52 -3.45
CA ALA A 272 -1.04 -4.86 -3.10
C ALA A 272 -2.17 -5.38 -4.01
N ILE A 273 -2.76 -4.54 -4.88
CA ILE A 273 -3.83 -4.95 -5.79
C ILE A 273 -3.20 -5.56 -7.05
N GLN A 274 -3.43 -6.86 -7.21
CA GLN A 274 -2.86 -7.69 -8.28
C GLN A 274 -3.99 -8.39 -9.05
N PRO A 275 -3.98 -8.44 -10.40
CA PRO A 275 -2.99 -7.82 -11.30
C PRO A 275 -2.96 -6.29 -11.16
N PRO A 276 -1.83 -5.62 -11.46
CA PRO A 276 -1.71 -4.18 -11.30
C PRO A 276 -2.69 -3.46 -12.24
N VAL A 277 -3.59 -2.68 -11.66
CA VAL A 277 -4.52 -1.80 -12.40
C VAL A 277 -4.07 -0.37 -12.18
N ARG A 278 -3.56 0.29 -13.23
CA ARG A 278 -3.03 1.66 -13.11
C ARG A 278 -3.98 2.74 -13.63
N GLU A 279 -4.95 2.37 -14.47
CA GLU A 279 -5.92 3.30 -15.04
C GLU A 279 -7.02 3.75 -14.07
N LEU A 280 -7.25 2.97 -13.00
CA LEU A 280 -8.29 3.24 -12.02
C LEU A 280 -7.68 3.40 -10.62
N ALA A 281 -7.99 4.52 -9.97
CA ALA A 281 -7.74 4.67 -8.54
C ALA A 281 -8.79 3.90 -7.74
N PHE A 282 -8.33 2.98 -6.89
CA PHE A 282 -9.17 2.27 -5.93
C PHE A 282 -9.19 2.93 -4.55
N GLY A 283 -8.25 3.83 -4.25
CA GLY A 283 -8.19 4.52 -2.98
C GLY A 283 -7.73 5.97 -3.04
N LEU A 284 -7.94 6.65 -1.92
CA LEU A 284 -7.56 8.03 -1.69
C LEU A 284 -7.27 8.21 -0.21
N ASN A 285 -6.18 8.90 0.13
CA ASN A 285 -5.85 9.21 1.51
C ASN A 285 -6.11 10.69 1.80
N ILE A 286 -6.66 10.98 2.99
CA ILE A 286 -6.72 12.32 3.56
C ILE A 286 -5.83 12.33 4.81
N MET A 287 -4.74 13.08 4.73
CA MET A 287 -3.75 13.23 5.79
C MET A 287 -3.89 14.62 6.43
N TRP A 288 -4.25 14.64 7.71
CA TRP A 288 -4.48 15.84 8.51
C TRP A 288 -3.20 16.28 9.21
N TYR A 289 -2.78 17.52 8.97
CA TYR A 289 -1.55 18.06 9.53
C TYR A 289 -1.83 18.56 10.93
N LEU A 290 -1.37 17.80 11.92
CA LEU A 290 -1.47 18.21 13.31
C LEU A 290 -0.30 19.11 13.72
N GLY A 291 0.54 19.55 12.78
CA GLY A 291 1.65 20.48 12.93
C GLY A 291 2.15 20.95 11.58
N ASP A 292 3.06 21.90 11.56
CA ASP A 292 3.70 22.34 10.31
C ASP A 292 4.45 21.17 9.68
N ILE A 293 4.26 20.98 8.38
CA ILE A 293 4.94 19.94 7.60
C ILE A 293 5.90 20.63 6.65
N THR A 294 7.18 20.26 6.76
CA THR A 294 8.27 20.83 5.96
C THR A 294 9.12 19.74 5.35
N GLU A 295 9.94 20.10 4.36
CA GLU A 295 11.03 19.27 3.86
C GLU A 295 11.89 18.72 5.01
N LYS A 296 12.25 19.60 5.95
CA LYS A 296 13.23 19.33 6.99
C LYS A 296 12.71 18.36 8.06
N ASN A 297 11.43 18.45 8.43
CA ASN A 297 10.85 17.61 9.49
C ASN A 297 10.25 16.28 8.99
N GLY A 298 10.59 15.87 7.76
CA GLY A 298 10.16 14.60 7.20
C GLY A 298 8.78 14.67 6.55
N GLY A 299 8.45 15.78 5.90
CA GLY A 299 7.25 15.94 5.09
C GLY A 299 7.07 14.81 4.07
N THR A 300 5.82 14.48 3.78
CA THR A 300 5.49 13.40 2.84
C THR A 300 6.05 13.74 1.47
N ARG A 301 6.91 12.88 0.95
CA ARG A 301 7.61 12.98 -0.33
C ARG A 301 6.72 12.44 -1.42
N VAL A 302 6.61 13.12 -2.55
CA VAL A 302 5.81 12.67 -3.70
C VAL A 302 6.57 12.85 -5.00
N PHE A 303 6.29 11.97 -5.98
CA PHE A 303 6.56 12.24 -7.39
C PHE A 303 5.29 12.80 -8.04
N PRO A 304 5.18 14.12 -8.28
CA PRO A 304 4.01 14.71 -8.90
C PRO A 304 3.71 14.06 -10.26
N ALA A 305 2.43 13.85 -10.54
CA ALA A 305 1.90 13.23 -11.76
C ALA A 305 2.29 11.76 -11.99
N SER A 306 2.90 11.09 -11.00
CA SER A 306 3.29 9.68 -11.14
C SER A 306 2.11 8.69 -11.11
N HIS A 307 0.91 9.16 -10.81
CA HIS A 307 -0.35 8.41 -10.95
C HIS A 307 -0.85 8.33 -12.40
N LEU A 308 -0.29 9.14 -13.32
CA LEU A 308 -0.66 9.19 -14.73
C LEU A 308 0.10 8.13 -15.55
N GLY A 309 -0.36 6.88 -15.47
CA GLY A 309 0.06 5.78 -16.35
C GLY A 309 1.08 4.83 -15.74
N GLN A 310 1.89 4.20 -16.60
CA GLN A 310 2.88 3.18 -16.24
C GLN A 310 4.18 3.82 -15.73
N ILE A 311 4.10 4.58 -14.64
CA ILE A 311 5.24 5.25 -14.04
C ILE A 311 5.69 4.49 -12.79
N ALA A 312 6.98 4.23 -12.65
CA ALA A 312 7.53 3.65 -11.43
C ALA A 312 9.01 4.01 -11.24
N PRO A 313 9.47 4.29 -10.01
CA PRO A 313 10.86 4.64 -9.73
C PRO A 313 11.77 3.41 -9.86
N ASP A 314 12.97 3.61 -10.40
CA ASP A 314 14.01 2.59 -10.51
C ASP A 314 14.64 2.25 -9.14
N ASP A 315 14.59 3.20 -8.19
CA ASP A 315 15.10 3.04 -6.83
C ASP A 315 14.01 3.42 -5.82
N LEU A 316 13.65 2.48 -4.96
CA LEU A 316 12.63 2.65 -3.92
C LEU A 316 13.20 3.17 -2.60
N PHE A 317 14.51 3.15 -2.43
CA PHE A 317 15.17 3.39 -1.14
C PHE A 317 15.70 4.82 -1.00
N THR A 318 15.57 5.62 -2.06
CA THR A 318 15.85 7.07 -2.05
C THR A 318 14.59 7.87 -2.35
N VAL A 319 14.52 9.09 -1.82
CA VAL A 319 13.49 10.07 -2.14
C VAL A 319 14.01 11.14 -3.10
N ASP A 320 15.15 10.92 -3.75
CA ASP A 320 15.72 11.88 -4.69
C ASP A 320 14.79 12.15 -5.87
N GLY A 321 14.69 13.43 -6.26
CA GLY A 321 13.79 13.87 -7.33
C GLY A 321 12.32 13.95 -6.93
N THR A 322 11.95 13.66 -5.68
CA THR A 322 10.61 13.95 -5.13
C THR A 322 10.54 15.38 -4.59
N VAL A 323 9.34 15.82 -4.18
CA VAL A 323 9.11 17.07 -3.42
C VAL A 323 8.29 16.79 -2.16
N ALA A 324 8.50 17.58 -1.11
CA ALA A 324 7.67 17.51 0.10
C ALA A 324 6.32 18.21 -0.16
N ALA A 325 5.23 17.56 0.23
CA ALA A 325 3.91 18.17 0.30
C ALA A 325 3.80 19.08 1.53
N GLU A 326 4.51 20.21 1.51
CA GLU A 326 4.61 21.13 2.65
C GLU A 326 3.32 21.91 2.89
N GLY A 327 3.06 22.23 4.15
CA GLY A 327 1.90 23.05 4.54
C GLY A 327 1.88 23.36 6.03
N PRO A 328 1.25 24.48 6.43
CA PRO A 328 1.10 24.82 7.84
C PRO A 328 0.18 23.83 8.56
N SER A 329 0.29 23.80 9.88
CA SER A 329 -0.64 23.06 10.75
C SER A 329 -2.10 23.37 10.41
N GLY A 330 -2.95 22.34 10.43
CA GLY A 330 -4.35 22.44 10.02
C GLY A 330 -4.60 22.26 8.52
N THR A 331 -3.55 22.07 7.71
CA THR A 331 -3.70 21.65 6.31
C THR A 331 -4.15 20.19 6.22
N ALA A 332 -4.96 19.85 5.22
CA ALA A 332 -5.21 18.47 4.82
C ALA A 332 -4.54 18.17 3.47
N LEU A 333 -3.62 17.20 3.44
CA LEU A 333 -3.08 16.64 2.21
C LEU A 333 -4.02 15.54 1.72
N VAL A 334 -4.48 15.66 0.48
CA VAL A 334 -5.30 14.66 -0.20
C VAL A 334 -4.49 14.04 -1.33
N PHE A 335 -4.36 12.72 -1.41
CA PHE A 335 -3.59 12.07 -2.47
C PHE A 335 -4.16 10.73 -2.96
N ASP A 336 -3.99 10.50 -4.26
CA ASP A 336 -4.39 9.31 -5.01
C ASP A 336 -3.56 8.08 -4.57
N SER A 337 -4.20 6.93 -4.38
CA SER A 337 -3.52 5.69 -3.97
C SER A 337 -2.48 5.17 -4.96
N ARG A 338 -2.47 5.68 -6.20
CA ARG A 338 -1.49 5.35 -7.24
C ARG A 338 -0.27 6.29 -7.23
N LEU A 339 -0.31 7.38 -6.47
CA LEU A 339 0.79 8.34 -6.39
C LEU A 339 1.99 7.69 -5.70
N TRP A 340 3.16 7.75 -6.34
CA TRP A 340 4.41 7.34 -5.69
C TRP A 340 4.79 8.33 -4.61
N HIS A 341 4.89 7.83 -3.39
CA HIS A 341 5.16 8.65 -2.22
C HIS A 341 5.92 7.90 -1.12
N ALA A 342 6.43 8.64 -0.15
CA ALA A 342 7.11 8.11 1.03
C ALA A 342 7.06 9.11 2.19
N THR A 343 7.13 8.62 3.43
CA THR A 343 7.48 9.49 4.57
C THR A 343 8.91 9.98 4.39
N GLY A 344 9.13 11.30 4.46
CA GLY A 344 10.45 11.90 4.36
C GLY A 344 11.33 11.64 5.58
N PRO A 345 12.66 11.82 5.46
CA PRO A 345 13.55 11.79 6.60
C PRO A 345 13.35 13.05 7.45
N ASN A 346 13.10 12.88 8.74
CA ASN A 346 13.06 13.96 9.71
C ASN A 346 14.51 14.27 10.14
N ARG A 347 14.99 15.41 9.64
CA ARG A 347 16.34 15.95 9.84
C ARG A 347 16.37 17.06 10.90
N GLU A 348 15.29 17.25 11.64
CA GLU A 348 15.30 18.14 12.81
C GLU A 348 16.14 17.53 13.94
N GLU A 349 16.56 18.37 14.89
CA GLU A 349 17.30 17.92 16.09
C GLU A 349 16.36 17.46 17.20
N SER A 350 15.13 17.98 17.23
CA SER A 350 14.12 17.67 18.23
C SER A 350 12.70 17.88 17.68
N GLY A 351 11.69 17.46 18.46
CA GLY A 351 10.28 17.64 18.12
C GLY A 351 9.65 16.42 17.46
N GLU A 352 8.36 16.57 17.13
CA GLU A 352 7.54 15.52 16.54
C GLU A 352 6.77 16.06 15.34
N ARG A 353 6.56 15.20 14.34
CA ARG A 353 5.70 15.48 13.18
C ARG A 353 4.47 14.56 13.21
N PRO A 354 3.43 14.89 14.01
CA PRO A 354 2.21 14.11 14.07
C PRO A 354 1.28 14.40 12.89
N VAL A 355 0.72 13.35 12.29
CA VAL A 355 -0.38 13.43 11.32
C VAL A 355 -1.40 12.33 11.58
N ILE A 356 -2.66 12.58 11.21
CA ILE A 356 -3.70 11.56 11.13
C ILE A 356 -3.92 11.21 9.67
N LEU A 357 -4.04 9.93 9.33
CA LEU A 357 -4.33 9.44 7.99
C LEU A 357 -5.66 8.70 8.01
N ILE A 358 -6.56 9.08 7.10
CA ILE A 358 -7.75 8.31 6.79
C ILE A 358 -7.62 7.84 5.35
N PHE A 359 -7.37 6.55 5.17
CA PHE A 359 -7.28 5.96 3.85
C PHE A 359 -8.64 5.36 3.48
N PHE A 360 -9.22 5.86 2.39
CA PHE A 360 -10.49 5.37 1.85
C PHE A 360 -10.24 4.51 0.62
N MET A 361 -11.05 3.48 0.44
CA MET A 361 -11.08 2.70 -0.81
C MET A 361 -12.50 2.43 -1.27
N ARG A 362 -12.67 2.11 -2.55
CA ARG A 362 -13.96 1.68 -3.12
C ARG A 362 -14.49 0.47 -2.34
N SER A 363 -15.81 0.38 -2.14
CA SER A 363 -16.45 -0.62 -1.25
C SER A 363 -16.17 -2.08 -1.57
N PHE A 364 -15.86 -2.40 -2.82
CA PHE A 364 -15.55 -3.76 -3.25
C PHE A 364 -14.10 -4.18 -2.93
N ILE A 365 -13.28 -3.29 -2.38
CA ILE A 365 -11.91 -3.60 -1.95
C ILE A 365 -11.91 -4.03 -0.48
N ARG A 366 -11.26 -5.17 -0.21
CA ARG A 366 -11.02 -5.65 1.15
C ARG A 366 -10.21 -4.63 1.95
N GLN A 367 -10.69 -4.25 3.13
CA GLN A 367 -10.02 -3.30 4.03
C GLN A 367 -8.66 -3.83 4.56
N GLN A 368 -7.68 -2.94 4.75
CA GLN A 368 -6.40 -3.25 5.41
C GLN A 368 -6.61 -3.57 6.88
N GLU A 369 -7.45 -2.78 7.57
CA GLU A 369 -7.90 -3.09 8.91
C GLU A 369 -9.27 -3.77 8.86
N ASN A 370 -9.38 -4.95 9.48
CA ASN A 370 -10.67 -5.65 9.59
C ASN A 370 -11.52 -4.99 10.67
N ASN A 371 -12.24 -3.94 10.31
CA ASN A 371 -13.04 -3.14 11.24
C ASN A 371 -14.08 -3.97 11.99
N PHE A 372 -14.67 -4.99 11.37
CA PHE A 372 -15.65 -5.87 12.05
C PHE A 372 -15.04 -6.67 13.21
N LEU A 373 -13.75 -7.02 13.16
CA LEU A 373 -13.07 -7.70 14.26
C LEU A 373 -12.44 -6.71 15.25
N SER A 374 -11.93 -5.59 14.76
CA SER A 374 -11.18 -4.63 15.58
C SER A 374 -12.07 -3.62 16.31
N LEU A 375 -13.26 -3.30 15.79
CA LEU A 375 -14.16 -2.32 16.39
C LEU A 375 -14.76 -2.85 17.70
N ARG A 376 -14.58 -2.09 18.78
CA ARG A 376 -15.10 -2.46 20.10
C ARG A 376 -16.62 -2.28 20.17
N LYS A 377 -17.31 -3.17 20.89
CA LYS A 377 -18.78 -3.14 21.05
C LYS A 377 -19.29 -1.83 21.67
N ASP A 378 -18.56 -1.26 22.64
CA ASP A 378 -18.91 0.00 23.30
C ASP A 378 -18.77 1.22 22.36
N VAL A 379 -17.81 1.18 21.44
CA VAL A 379 -17.63 2.21 20.40
C VAL A 379 -18.71 2.05 19.34
N GLU A 380 -18.96 0.83 18.86
CA GLU A 380 -20.01 0.54 17.87
C GLU A 380 -21.39 1.07 18.29
N ALA A 381 -21.74 0.90 19.57
CA ALA A 381 -23.01 1.36 20.13
C ALA A 381 -23.22 2.89 20.03
N LYS A 382 -22.14 3.67 19.94
CA LYS A 382 -22.18 5.14 19.81
C LYS A 382 -22.15 5.63 18.36
N LEU A 383 -21.90 4.75 17.38
CA LEU A 383 -21.69 5.17 16.00
C LEU A 383 -22.97 5.73 15.37
N SER A 384 -22.83 6.91 14.75
CA SER A 384 -23.85 7.47 13.87
C SER A 384 -23.98 6.63 12.59
N ASP A 385 -25.07 6.81 11.86
CA ASP A 385 -25.27 6.20 10.55
C ASP A 385 -24.15 6.56 9.56
N ARG A 386 -23.60 7.78 9.68
CA ARG A 386 -22.43 8.20 8.93
C ARG A 386 -21.21 7.35 9.26
N HIS A 387 -20.87 7.18 10.54
CA HIS A 387 -19.73 6.34 10.94
C HIS A 387 -19.92 4.89 10.48
N LYS A 388 -21.14 4.35 10.65
CA LYS A 388 -21.50 3.00 10.20
C LYS A 388 -21.33 2.84 8.68
N ARG A 389 -21.73 3.84 7.89
CA ARG A 389 -21.56 3.83 6.42
C ARG A 389 -20.09 3.77 6.03
N LEU A 390 -19.24 4.60 6.65
CA LEU A 390 -17.81 4.63 6.40
C LEU A 390 -17.09 3.32 6.80
N LEU A 391 -17.58 2.61 7.82
CA LEU A 391 -16.99 1.37 8.33
C LEU A 391 -17.51 0.10 7.64
N GLY A 392 -18.47 0.21 6.71
CA GLY A 392 -18.97 -0.92 5.92
C GLY A 392 -20.23 -1.60 6.45
N PHE A 393 -20.95 -0.98 7.39
CA PHE A 393 -22.24 -1.49 7.88
C PHE A 393 -23.41 -1.15 6.95
N TYR A 394 -23.19 -0.36 5.90
CA TYR A 394 -24.24 0.02 4.94
C TYR A 394 -24.16 -0.87 3.69
N THR A 395 -25.28 -1.45 3.28
CA THR A 395 -25.35 -2.32 2.10
C THR A 395 -25.40 -1.54 0.79
N THR A 396 -24.67 -2.01 -0.22
CA THR A 396 -24.57 -1.34 -1.53
C THR A 396 -24.48 -2.38 -2.65
N GLY A 397 -25.36 -2.33 -3.66
CA GLY A 397 -25.26 -3.18 -4.86
C GLY A 397 -24.99 -4.68 -4.58
N ALA A 398 -25.72 -5.27 -3.63
CA ALA A 398 -25.58 -6.65 -3.12
C ALA A 398 -24.33 -6.95 -2.25
N LEU A 399 -23.53 -5.95 -1.89
CA LEU A 399 -22.37 -6.06 -1.01
C LEU A 399 -22.69 -5.59 0.42
N GLY A 400 -21.95 -6.11 1.41
CA GLY A 400 -22.01 -5.67 2.81
C GLY A 400 -23.17 -6.26 3.62
N GLY A 401 -23.92 -7.21 3.06
CA GLY A 401 -25.01 -7.90 3.74
C GLY A 401 -24.56 -8.91 4.79
N ILE A 402 -25.50 -9.35 5.62
CA ILE A 402 -25.34 -10.47 6.57
C ILE A 402 -26.50 -11.44 6.42
N GLU A 403 -26.20 -12.73 6.40
CA GLU A 403 -27.20 -13.81 6.29
C GLU A 403 -28.12 -13.71 5.06
N GLY A 404 -27.56 -13.25 3.93
CA GLY A 404 -28.31 -13.09 2.69
C GLY A 404 -29.20 -11.85 2.64
N GLU A 405 -29.28 -11.06 3.71
CA GLU A 405 -29.89 -9.75 3.67
C GLU A 405 -28.95 -8.77 2.95
N VAL A 406 -29.27 -8.49 1.69
CA VAL A 406 -28.44 -7.70 0.77
C VAL A 406 -29.22 -6.55 0.13
N ARG A 407 -30.44 -6.25 0.60
CA ARG A 407 -31.20 -5.09 0.11
C ARG A 407 -30.35 -3.85 0.23
N GLU A 408 -30.35 -3.02 -0.80
CA GLU A 408 -29.60 -1.78 -0.79
C GLU A 408 -30.21 -0.79 0.21
N GLY A 409 -29.36 -0.02 0.86
CA GLY A 409 -29.82 1.12 1.64
C GLY A 409 -30.07 0.86 3.13
N ILE A 410 -29.66 -0.31 3.65
CA ILE A 410 -29.88 -0.66 5.05
C ILE A 410 -28.56 -0.70 5.82
N PHE A 411 -28.66 -0.43 7.13
CA PHE A 411 -27.58 -0.66 8.07
C PHE A 411 -27.71 -2.05 8.68
N VAL A 412 -26.69 -2.86 8.48
CA VAL A 412 -26.61 -4.18 9.08
C VAL A 412 -26.06 -4.09 10.51
N THR A 413 -26.42 -5.07 11.34
CA THR A 413 -26.00 -5.14 12.75
C THR A 413 -25.36 -6.48 13.03
N ARG A 414 -24.33 -6.54 13.88
CA ARG A 414 -23.80 -7.83 14.34
C ARG A 414 -24.91 -8.68 14.94
N LYS A 415 -25.00 -9.93 14.49
CA LYS A 415 -25.89 -10.94 15.09
C LYS A 415 -25.03 -11.82 16.00
N ASP A 416 -25.40 -11.90 17.28
CA ASP A 416 -24.76 -12.85 18.18
C ASP A 416 -25.20 -14.30 17.84
N ASP A 417 -26.43 -14.47 17.33
CA ASP A 417 -27.00 -15.76 16.90
C ASP A 417 -27.21 -15.84 15.38
N CYS A 418 -26.14 -16.00 14.60
CA CYS A 418 -26.27 -16.28 13.17
C CYS A 418 -26.89 -17.67 12.93
N VAL A 419 -27.77 -17.78 11.93
CA VAL A 419 -28.42 -19.00 11.44
C VAL A 419 -27.37 -20.04 11.06
N GLY A 420 -27.34 -21.11 11.85
CA GLY A 420 -26.57 -22.32 11.61
C GLY A 420 -27.37 -23.40 10.88
N THR A 421 -26.84 -24.62 10.87
CA THR A 421 -27.41 -25.72 10.08
C THR A 421 -28.82 -26.12 10.56
N LEU A 422 -29.81 -26.02 9.66
CA LEU A 422 -31.11 -26.69 9.80
C LEU A 422 -31.29 -27.70 8.65
N ARG A 423 -31.25 -28.99 8.95
CA ARG A 423 -31.33 -30.09 7.96
C ARG A 423 -32.73 -30.75 7.85
N ALA A 424 -33.73 -30.13 8.50
CA ALA A 424 -35.12 -30.58 8.71
C ALA A 424 -35.24 -31.92 9.49
N GLY A 425 -36.37 -32.31 10.12
CA GLY A 425 -37.72 -31.75 10.12
C GLY A 425 -38.04 -30.83 11.30
N HIS A 426 -39.03 -29.96 11.07
CA HIS A 426 -39.40 -28.85 11.92
C HIS A 426 -40.89 -28.97 12.27
N GLU A 427 -41.17 -29.45 13.48
CA GLU A 427 -42.00 -28.79 14.50
C GLU A 427 -41.12 -28.57 15.74
#